data_AF-A0A1F8SQ63-F1
#
_entry.id   AF-A0A1F8SQ63-F1
#
_cell.length_a   1.000
_cell.length_b   1.000
_cell.length_c   1.000
_cell.angle_alpha   90.00
_cell.angle_beta   90.00
_cell.angle_gamma   90.00
#
_symmetry.space_group_name_H-M   'P 1'
#
loop_
_entity.id
_entity.type
_entity.pdbx_description
1 polymer ?
#
loop_
_entity_poly.entity_id
_entity_poly.type
_entity_poly.pdbx_seq_one_letter_code
_entity_poly.pdbx_strand_id
1 'polypeptide(L)'
;MKIIKAIQKHRGLLVFGFVFSTCVIVGSLLTVTQPATAAPALAPANQVQGYAGPESCAQCHENIHTEWVGTRHAQAFSAPIFQRDWTELGSQVSCLECHTTGFDAQTGNYAEEGVTCEACHGPFQPDHPQSPMPITPNADLCGTCHKTTTDEWHASVHGQQGIQCQACHNPHSQTPKADSVTELCITCHQERGGSFTHSTHASAGLECSNCHMYTSPRTNDPIMGLVPTGHTFSVGSDACIACHQDTVHTRDEIVKLTGEVAQLESIDSATLEQTVQSQEQQINDLKAQSANRLYIGLAQGAIVGLLTGGAAAWVVSRGIRVVEVKEDE
;
A
#
# COMPACT_ATOMS: atom_id res chain seq x y z
N MET A 1 86.98 -18.15 7.77
CA MET A 1 86.01 -17.08 8.13
C MET A 1 84.71 -17.06 7.29
N LYS A 2 84.27 -18.19 6.69
CA LYS A 2 82.99 -18.27 5.94
C LYS A 2 81.92 -19.16 6.59
N ILE A 3 82.32 -20.15 7.41
CA ILE A 3 81.40 -21.14 8.02
C ILE A 3 80.62 -20.55 9.22
N ILE A 4 81.24 -19.66 10.00
CA ILE A 4 80.62 -19.06 11.20
C ILE A 4 79.46 -18.09 10.84
N LYS A 5 79.55 -17.39 9.71
CA LYS A 5 78.47 -16.49 9.24
C LYS A 5 77.22 -17.24 8.76
N ALA A 6 77.36 -18.47 8.24
CA ALA A 6 76.21 -19.27 7.81
C ALA A 6 75.37 -19.76 8.99
N ILE A 7 76.02 -20.18 10.09
CA ILE A 7 75.35 -20.68 11.30
C ILE A 7 74.57 -19.57 12.02
N GLN A 8 75.09 -18.33 12.04
CA GLN A 8 74.36 -17.18 12.61
C GLN A 8 73.15 -16.77 11.78
N LYS A 9 73.23 -16.83 10.44
CA LYS A 9 72.10 -16.49 9.55
C LYS A 9 70.93 -17.48 9.68
N HIS A 10 71.22 -18.77 9.89
CA HIS A 10 70.19 -19.78 10.14
C HIS A 10 69.58 -19.73 11.55
N ARG A 11 70.36 -19.35 12.58
CA ARG A 11 69.83 -19.14 13.94
C ARG A 11 68.84 -17.98 14.02
N GLY A 12 69.11 -16.88 13.31
CA GLY A 12 68.16 -15.76 13.23
C GLY A 12 66.85 -16.15 12.56
N LEU A 13 66.92 -16.92 11.46
CA LEU A 13 65.75 -17.37 10.72
C LEU A 13 64.91 -18.39 11.51
N LEU A 14 65.56 -19.31 12.24
CA LEU A 14 64.89 -20.31 13.07
C LEU A 14 64.22 -19.69 14.30
N VAL A 15 64.87 -18.72 14.96
CA VAL A 15 64.27 -18.02 16.11
C VAL A 15 63.10 -17.15 15.65
N PHE A 16 63.23 -16.46 14.51
CA PHE A 16 62.14 -15.65 13.96
C PHE A 16 60.96 -16.53 13.52
N GLY A 17 61.22 -17.68 12.87
CA GLY A 17 60.18 -18.63 12.51
C GLY A 17 59.47 -19.23 13.73
N PHE A 18 60.21 -19.54 14.80
CA PHE A 18 59.62 -20.09 16.02
C PHE A 18 58.76 -19.06 16.76
N VAL A 19 59.24 -17.81 16.88
CA VAL A 19 58.47 -16.71 17.50
C VAL A 19 57.24 -16.35 16.66
N PHE A 20 57.36 -16.33 15.33
CA PHE A 20 56.22 -16.06 14.46
C PHE A 20 55.18 -17.17 14.53
N SER A 21 55.59 -18.45 14.50
CA SER A 21 54.67 -19.57 14.67
C SER A 21 54.03 -19.60 16.06
N THR A 22 54.74 -19.29 17.14
CA THR A 22 54.12 -19.23 18.47
C THR A 22 53.17 -18.04 18.59
N CYS A 23 53.49 -16.88 18.03
CA CYS A 23 52.55 -15.75 17.98
C CYS A 23 51.29 -16.05 17.16
N VAL A 24 51.42 -16.76 16.02
CA VAL A 24 50.26 -17.16 15.21
C VAL A 24 49.42 -18.21 15.95
N ILE A 25 50.03 -19.21 16.59
CA ILE A 25 49.29 -20.23 17.36
C ILE A 25 48.58 -19.62 18.57
N VAL A 26 49.26 -18.73 19.32
CA VAL A 26 48.65 -18.03 20.47
C VAL A 26 47.56 -17.06 20.01
N GLY A 27 47.76 -16.35 18.89
CA GLY A 27 46.73 -15.49 18.29
C GLY A 27 45.51 -16.29 17.83
N SER A 28 45.72 -17.48 17.25
CA SER A 28 44.65 -18.38 16.79
C SER A 28 43.86 -18.97 17.96
N LEU A 29 44.54 -19.24 19.09
CA LEU A 29 43.91 -19.73 20.32
C LEU A 29 43.15 -18.63 21.08
N LEU A 30 43.55 -17.35 20.95
CA LEU A 30 42.86 -16.22 21.58
C LEU A 30 41.65 -15.71 20.78
N THR A 31 41.51 -16.08 19.50
CA THR A 31 40.34 -15.74 18.67
C THR A 31 39.19 -16.75 18.75
N VAL A 32 39.34 -17.85 19.50
CA VAL A 32 38.25 -18.80 19.78
C VAL A 32 37.60 -18.45 21.12
N THR A 33 37.23 -17.19 21.32
CA THR A 33 36.15 -16.87 22.25
C THR A 33 34.87 -17.06 21.46
N GLN A 34 34.15 -18.16 21.70
CA GLN A 34 32.77 -18.25 21.26
C GLN A 34 32.07 -16.96 21.70
N PRO A 35 31.30 -16.29 20.82
CA PRO A 35 30.46 -15.19 21.28
C PRO A 35 29.66 -15.77 22.45
N ALA A 36 29.74 -15.13 23.61
CA ALA A 36 28.87 -15.48 24.72
C ALA A 36 27.45 -15.35 24.17
N THR A 37 26.83 -16.48 23.84
CA THR A 37 25.42 -16.53 23.55
C THR A 37 24.77 -16.03 24.81
N ALA A 38 24.21 -14.82 24.76
CA ALA A 38 23.43 -14.30 25.86
C ALA A 38 22.47 -15.41 26.29
N ALA A 39 22.43 -15.70 27.59
CA ALA A 39 21.43 -16.61 28.12
C ALA A 39 20.07 -16.15 27.57
N PRO A 40 19.21 -17.06 27.06
CA PRO A 40 17.89 -16.67 26.57
C PRO A 40 17.23 -15.84 27.67
N ALA A 41 16.72 -14.66 27.28
CA ALA A 41 15.98 -13.81 28.19
C ALA A 41 14.91 -14.68 28.87
N LEU A 42 14.80 -14.56 30.21
CA LEU A 42 13.78 -15.29 30.95
C LEU A 42 12.43 -15.03 30.28
N ALA A 43 11.68 -16.11 30.04
CA ALA A 43 10.37 -15.98 29.41
C ALA A 43 9.52 -15.04 30.26
N PRO A 44 8.85 -14.05 29.64
CA PRO A 44 7.97 -13.15 30.37
C PRO A 44 6.90 -13.97 31.08
N ALA A 45 6.71 -13.71 32.37
CA ALA A 45 5.81 -14.50 33.21
C ALA A 45 4.70 -13.62 33.78
N ASN A 46 3.51 -14.21 33.92
CA ASN A 46 2.38 -13.59 34.63
C ASN A 46 2.70 -13.55 36.14
N GLN A 47 3.36 -12.48 36.60
CA GLN A 47 3.85 -12.35 37.98
C GLN A 47 3.73 -10.95 38.58
N VAL A 48 3.15 -9.98 37.87
CA VAL A 48 2.98 -8.63 38.41
C VAL A 48 1.83 -8.62 39.42
N GLN A 49 2.14 -8.35 40.69
CA GLN A 49 1.17 -8.32 41.79
C GLN A 49 0.39 -6.99 41.84
N GLY A 50 -0.75 -7.00 42.54
CA GLY A 50 -1.58 -5.81 42.75
C GLY A 50 -2.73 -5.64 41.75
N TYR A 51 -2.81 -6.54 40.77
CA TYR A 51 -3.92 -6.65 39.83
C TYR A 51 -4.89 -7.73 40.32
N ALA A 52 -6.19 -7.44 40.26
CA ALA A 52 -7.25 -8.36 40.68
C ALA A 52 -7.66 -9.33 39.57
N GLY A 53 -7.41 -8.97 38.31
CA GLY A 53 -7.81 -9.72 37.13
C GLY A 53 -9.30 -9.59 36.79
N PRO A 54 -9.68 -9.88 35.53
CA PRO A 54 -11.04 -9.65 35.03
C PRO A 54 -12.11 -10.49 35.74
N GLU A 55 -11.77 -11.71 36.19
CA GLU A 55 -12.73 -12.59 36.87
C GLU A 55 -13.13 -12.08 38.25
N SER A 56 -12.23 -11.36 38.92
CA SER A 56 -12.58 -10.67 40.18
C SER A 56 -13.59 -9.56 39.93
N CYS A 57 -13.43 -8.80 38.84
CA CYS A 57 -14.38 -7.77 38.42
C CYS A 57 -15.74 -8.37 38.03
N ALA A 58 -15.74 -9.54 37.38
CA ALA A 58 -16.95 -10.23 36.92
C ALA A 58 -17.92 -10.59 38.05
N GLN A 59 -17.43 -10.77 39.29
CA GLN A 59 -18.26 -11.07 40.46
C GLN A 59 -19.32 -10.00 40.75
N CYS A 60 -19.10 -8.75 40.33
CA CYS A 60 -20.05 -7.65 40.48
C CYS A 60 -20.42 -6.99 39.14
N HIS A 61 -19.55 -7.06 38.13
CA HIS A 61 -19.73 -6.46 36.80
C HIS A 61 -19.98 -7.51 35.71
N GLU A 62 -20.80 -8.52 36.01
CA GLU A 62 -21.08 -9.65 35.11
C GLU A 62 -21.50 -9.22 33.70
N ASN A 63 -22.40 -8.23 33.58
CA ASN A 63 -22.89 -7.75 32.28
C ASN A 63 -21.74 -7.17 31.43
N ILE A 64 -20.90 -6.33 32.04
CA ILE A 64 -19.77 -5.71 31.36
C ILE A 64 -18.73 -6.77 30.98
N HIS A 65 -18.44 -7.70 31.90
CA HIS A 65 -17.51 -8.79 31.65
C HIS A 65 -17.97 -9.68 30.48
N THR A 66 -19.27 -10.00 30.44
CA THR A 66 -19.88 -10.82 29.38
C THR A 66 -19.76 -10.16 28.01
N GLU A 67 -19.89 -8.84 27.94
CA GLU A 67 -19.62 -8.10 26.69
C GLU A 67 -18.13 -8.06 26.36
N TRP A 68 -17.29 -7.72 27.35
CA TRP A 68 -15.85 -7.52 27.18
C TRP A 68 -15.12 -8.80 26.74
N VAL A 69 -15.44 -9.97 27.30
CA VAL A 69 -14.70 -11.22 27.01
C VAL A 69 -14.73 -11.62 25.53
N GLY A 70 -15.77 -11.21 24.80
CA GLY A 70 -15.92 -11.44 23.36
C GLY A 70 -15.13 -10.46 22.48
N THR A 71 -14.48 -9.46 23.07
CA THR A 71 -13.87 -8.36 22.33
C THR A 71 -12.44 -8.61 21.88
N ARG A 72 -11.94 -7.75 20.99
CA ARG A 72 -10.56 -7.79 20.51
C ARG A 72 -9.55 -7.47 21.61
N HIS A 73 -9.88 -6.59 22.56
CA HIS A 73 -9.01 -6.31 23.70
C HIS A 73 -8.85 -7.52 24.62
N ALA A 74 -9.94 -8.20 24.99
CA ALA A 74 -9.86 -9.42 25.77
C ALA A 74 -9.01 -10.50 25.07
N GLN A 75 -9.12 -10.57 23.75
CA GLN A 75 -8.40 -11.52 22.91
C GLN A 75 -7.07 -10.98 22.38
N ALA A 76 -6.58 -9.82 22.84
CA ALA A 76 -5.44 -9.16 22.23
C ALA A 76 -4.19 -10.06 22.25
N PHE A 77 -3.96 -10.76 23.35
CA PHE A 77 -2.89 -11.73 23.46
C PHE A 77 -3.18 -13.02 22.69
N SER A 78 -4.38 -13.59 22.79
CA SER A 78 -4.69 -14.90 22.22
C SER A 78 -5.00 -14.88 20.72
N ALA A 79 -5.10 -13.69 20.10
CA ALA A 79 -5.40 -13.53 18.69
C ALA A 79 -4.39 -14.31 17.81
N PRO A 80 -4.84 -15.19 16.90
CA PRO A 80 -3.93 -16.03 16.11
C PRO A 80 -2.92 -15.25 15.29
N ILE A 81 -3.32 -14.09 14.74
CA ILE A 81 -2.43 -13.22 13.97
C ILE A 81 -1.33 -12.63 14.85
N PHE A 82 -1.67 -12.22 16.07
CA PHE A 82 -0.68 -11.73 17.02
C PHE A 82 0.28 -12.84 17.44
N GLN A 83 -0.23 -14.02 17.80
CA GLN A 83 0.62 -15.14 18.24
C GLN A 83 1.60 -15.59 17.14
N ARG A 84 1.15 -15.61 15.89
CA ARG A 84 2.02 -15.85 14.72
C ARG A 84 3.11 -14.79 14.65
N ASP A 85 2.75 -13.51 14.59
CA ASP A 85 3.69 -12.40 14.38
C ASP A 85 4.67 -12.27 15.55
N TRP A 86 4.16 -12.41 16.78
CA TRP A 86 4.97 -12.36 18.00
C TRP A 86 6.01 -13.49 18.02
N THR A 87 5.63 -14.71 17.62
CA THR A 87 6.56 -15.85 17.52
C THR A 87 7.60 -15.63 16.41
N GLU A 88 7.18 -15.17 15.23
CA GLU A 88 8.07 -14.88 14.09
C GLU A 88 9.10 -13.80 14.43
N LEU A 89 8.69 -12.80 15.22
CA LEU A 89 9.54 -11.73 15.71
C LEU A 89 10.41 -12.14 16.92
N GLY A 90 10.37 -13.40 17.36
CA GLY A 90 11.21 -13.91 18.44
C GLY A 90 10.70 -13.60 19.85
N SER A 91 9.38 -13.51 20.03
CA SER A 91 8.71 -13.28 21.31
C SER A 91 9.18 -12.01 22.03
N GLN A 92 9.32 -10.91 21.28
CA GLN A 92 9.77 -9.64 21.83
C GLN A 92 8.82 -9.13 22.93
N VAL A 93 9.41 -8.72 24.06
CA VAL A 93 8.66 -8.23 25.23
C VAL A 93 7.96 -6.90 24.96
N SER A 94 8.44 -6.11 24.00
CA SER A 94 7.80 -4.84 23.60
C SER A 94 6.38 -5.05 23.08
N CYS A 95 6.08 -6.22 22.51
CA CYS A 95 4.72 -6.55 22.07
C CYS A 95 3.74 -6.67 23.24
N LEU A 96 4.23 -7.02 24.42
CA LEU A 96 3.40 -7.23 25.61
C LEU A 96 2.92 -5.91 26.22
N GLU A 97 3.56 -4.78 25.92
CA GLU A 97 3.10 -3.45 26.34
C GLU A 97 1.65 -3.17 25.91
N CYS A 98 1.26 -3.68 24.73
CA CYS A 98 -0.07 -3.46 24.18
C CYS A 98 -0.99 -4.68 24.25
N HIS A 99 -0.41 -5.88 24.33
CA HIS A 99 -1.16 -7.14 24.25
C HIS A 99 -1.36 -7.82 25.60
N THR A 100 -0.92 -7.20 26.70
CA THR A 100 -1.13 -7.69 28.07
C THR A 100 -1.58 -6.56 28.98
N THR A 101 -1.98 -6.90 30.20
CA THR A 101 -2.32 -5.93 31.24
C THR A 101 -1.25 -5.93 32.32
N GLY A 102 -0.92 -4.74 32.83
CA GLY A 102 0.07 -4.58 33.90
C GLY A 102 1.49 -4.90 33.46
N PHE A 103 1.83 -4.64 32.20
CA PHE A 103 3.18 -4.83 31.69
C PHE A 103 4.20 -3.93 32.42
N ASP A 104 5.29 -4.53 32.88
CA ASP A 104 6.42 -3.85 33.49
C ASP A 104 7.62 -3.87 32.55
N ALA A 105 7.97 -2.71 31.98
CA ALA A 105 9.08 -2.56 31.05
C ALA A 105 10.46 -2.88 31.65
N GLN A 106 10.63 -2.86 32.97
CA GLN A 106 11.91 -3.17 33.63
C GLN A 106 12.15 -4.68 33.69
N THR A 107 11.09 -5.45 33.95
CA THR A 107 11.18 -6.90 34.15
C THR A 107 10.71 -7.69 32.93
N GLY A 108 9.95 -7.09 32.03
CA GLY A 108 9.28 -7.75 30.91
C GLY A 108 8.06 -8.58 31.33
N ASN A 109 7.70 -8.56 32.61
CA ASN A 109 6.55 -9.32 33.14
C ASN A 109 5.24 -8.56 32.93
N TYR A 110 4.14 -9.27 33.08
CA TYR A 110 2.78 -8.73 33.02
C TYR A 110 1.91 -9.34 34.11
N ALA A 111 0.71 -8.80 34.30
CA ALA A 111 -0.28 -9.24 35.28
C ALA A 111 -1.37 -10.12 34.67
N GLU A 112 -1.80 -9.85 33.44
CA GLU A 112 -2.80 -10.67 32.76
C GLU A 112 -2.58 -10.70 31.25
N GLU A 113 -2.95 -11.81 30.61
CA GLU A 113 -3.00 -11.89 29.15
C GLU A 113 -4.18 -11.07 28.61
N GLY A 114 -3.95 -10.35 27.52
CA GLY A 114 -4.94 -9.48 26.92
C GLY A 114 -5.06 -8.12 27.61
N VAL A 115 -5.87 -7.25 27.01
CA VAL A 115 -6.19 -5.92 27.55
C VAL A 115 -7.47 -6.05 28.40
N THR A 116 -7.27 -6.19 29.71
CA THR A 116 -8.32 -6.41 30.70
C THR A 116 -8.79 -5.11 31.35
N CYS A 117 -9.72 -5.20 32.30
CA CYS A 117 -10.32 -4.05 32.98
C CYS A 117 -9.26 -3.06 33.51
N GLU A 118 -8.20 -3.61 34.11
CA GLU A 118 -7.16 -2.86 34.80
C GLU A 118 -6.11 -2.25 33.85
N ALA A 119 -6.15 -2.57 32.55
CA ALA A 119 -5.34 -1.88 31.54
C ALA A 119 -5.80 -0.43 31.35
N CYS A 120 -7.10 -0.17 31.50
CA CYS A 120 -7.68 1.17 31.44
C CYS A 120 -7.91 1.74 32.83
N HIS A 121 -8.48 0.96 33.75
CA HIS A 121 -8.85 1.43 35.09
C HIS A 121 -7.69 1.45 36.09
N GLY A 122 -6.53 0.92 35.71
CA GLY A 122 -5.40 0.71 36.61
C GLY A 122 -5.65 -0.42 37.61
N PRO A 123 -4.69 -0.69 38.51
CA PRO A 123 -4.80 -1.73 39.52
C PRO A 123 -5.99 -1.51 40.47
N PHE A 124 -6.60 -2.59 40.95
CA PHE A 124 -7.71 -2.56 41.89
C PHE A 124 -7.48 -1.61 43.08
N GLN A 125 -8.46 -0.75 43.34
CA GLN A 125 -8.42 0.20 44.45
C GLN A 125 -9.23 -0.32 45.64
N PRO A 126 -8.67 -0.38 46.86
CA PRO A 126 -9.37 -0.90 48.04
C PRO A 126 -10.66 -0.16 48.42
N ASP A 127 -10.81 1.09 48.00
CA ASP A 127 -12.01 1.90 48.25
C ASP A 127 -13.16 1.57 47.30
N HIS A 128 -12.92 0.75 46.26
CA HIS A 128 -13.97 0.19 45.42
C HIS A 128 -14.71 -0.94 46.16
N PRO A 129 -16.07 -0.95 46.23
CA PRO A 129 -17.01 -0.24 45.35
C PRO A 129 -17.56 1.09 45.88
N GLN A 130 -17.12 1.60 47.04
CA GLN A 130 -17.62 2.88 47.56
C GLN A 130 -17.24 4.04 46.64
N SER A 131 -16.03 3.98 46.08
CA SER A 131 -15.61 4.83 44.96
C SER A 131 -15.55 4.02 43.65
N PRO A 132 -16.03 4.57 42.52
CA PRO A 132 -15.81 3.96 41.22
C PRO A 132 -14.31 3.80 40.93
N MET A 133 -13.97 2.75 40.19
CA MET A 133 -12.59 2.59 39.69
C MET A 133 -12.18 3.83 38.88
N PRO A 134 -10.98 4.40 39.13
CA PRO A 134 -10.53 5.59 38.43
C PRO A 134 -10.35 5.31 36.94
N ILE A 135 -10.63 6.30 36.12
CA ILE A 135 -10.37 6.26 34.68
C ILE A 135 -10.21 7.68 34.14
N THR A 136 -9.22 7.89 33.29
CA THR A 136 -9.12 9.12 32.48
C THR A 136 -9.24 8.71 31.01
N PRO A 137 -10.46 8.64 30.46
CA PRO A 137 -10.68 8.15 29.11
C PRO A 137 -10.36 9.28 28.11
N ASN A 138 -9.08 9.55 27.89
CA ASN A 138 -8.62 10.49 26.88
C ASN A 138 -7.97 9.74 25.70
N ALA A 139 -7.70 10.49 24.63
CA ALA A 139 -7.02 9.93 23.46
C ALA A 139 -5.65 9.31 23.83
N ASP A 140 -4.92 9.91 24.78
CA ASP A 140 -3.62 9.41 25.23
C ASP A 140 -3.69 8.00 25.84
N LEU A 141 -4.73 7.71 26.65
CA LEU A 141 -4.93 6.37 27.20
C LEU A 141 -5.00 5.32 26.08
N CYS A 142 -5.81 5.58 25.06
CA CYS A 142 -5.92 4.71 23.89
C CYS A 142 -4.63 4.68 23.07
N GLY A 143 -3.94 5.82 22.98
CA GLY A 143 -2.70 6.03 22.25
C GLY A 143 -1.48 5.31 22.82
N THR A 144 -1.56 4.78 24.05
CA THR A 144 -0.58 3.84 24.60
C THR A 144 -0.32 2.69 23.61
N CYS A 145 -1.40 2.18 23.01
CA CYS A 145 -1.35 1.09 22.04
C CYS A 145 -1.71 1.55 20.62
N HIS A 146 -2.78 2.32 20.46
CA HIS A 146 -3.32 2.74 19.16
C HIS A 146 -2.66 4.02 18.64
N LYS A 147 -1.33 3.98 18.50
CA LYS A 147 -0.51 5.14 18.10
C LYS A 147 -0.94 5.73 16.76
N THR A 148 -1.03 4.92 15.71
CA THR A 148 -1.43 5.39 14.37
C THR A 148 -2.80 6.07 14.38
N THR A 149 -3.80 5.44 15.00
CA THR A 149 -5.16 6.00 15.10
C THR A 149 -5.18 7.29 15.90
N THR A 150 -4.40 7.38 16.97
CA THR A 150 -4.33 8.57 17.82
C THR A 150 -3.62 9.72 17.10
N ASP A 151 -2.57 9.43 16.34
CA ASP A 151 -1.89 10.41 15.48
C ASP A 151 -2.83 10.94 14.39
N GLU A 152 -3.57 10.05 13.72
CA GLU A 152 -4.62 10.42 12.76
C GLU A 152 -5.70 11.30 13.41
N TRP A 153 -6.16 10.91 14.61
CA TRP A 153 -7.19 11.62 15.35
C TRP A 153 -6.75 13.03 15.75
N HIS A 154 -5.54 13.18 16.27
CA HIS A 154 -4.96 14.48 16.62
C HIS A 154 -4.81 15.42 15.41
N ALA A 155 -4.58 14.86 14.21
CA ALA A 155 -4.55 15.63 12.98
C ALA A 155 -5.95 16.06 12.50
N SER A 156 -7.02 15.41 12.97
CA SER A 156 -8.39 15.70 12.57
C SER A 156 -8.97 16.95 13.25
N VAL A 157 -10.04 17.49 12.67
CA VAL A 157 -10.81 18.58 13.30
C VAL A 157 -11.44 18.12 14.62
N HIS A 158 -11.91 16.87 14.72
CA HIS A 158 -12.50 16.37 15.96
C HIS A 158 -11.49 16.34 17.11
N GLY A 159 -10.28 15.85 16.85
CA GLY A 159 -9.18 15.86 17.82
C GLY A 159 -8.78 17.28 18.23
N GLN A 160 -8.70 18.22 17.27
CA GLN A 160 -8.42 19.63 17.55
C GLN A 160 -9.50 20.31 18.40
N GLN A 161 -10.75 19.85 18.32
CA GLN A 161 -11.85 20.33 19.16
C GLN A 161 -11.94 19.61 20.52
N GLY A 162 -10.99 18.71 20.85
CA GLY A 162 -10.96 18.00 22.12
C GLY A 162 -12.04 16.93 22.28
N ILE A 163 -12.58 16.43 21.16
CA ILE A 163 -13.53 15.32 21.19
C ILE A 163 -12.74 14.03 21.43
N GLN A 164 -13.19 13.23 22.41
CA GLN A 164 -12.50 12.01 22.82
C GLN A 164 -13.10 10.77 22.15
N CYS A 165 -12.33 9.69 22.05
CA CYS A 165 -12.70 8.44 21.36
C CYS A 165 -14.06 7.88 21.81
N GLN A 166 -14.32 7.93 23.12
CA GLN A 166 -15.55 7.43 23.73
C GLN A 166 -16.79 8.30 23.48
N ALA A 167 -16.65 9.45 22.82
CA ALA A 167 -17.80 10.17 22.28
C ALA A 167 -18.50 9.33 21.19
N CYS A 168 -17.73 8.52 20.46
CA CYS A 168 -18.19 7.70 19.35
C CYS A 168 -18.17 6.19 19.65
N HIS A 169 -17.17 5.72 20.40
CA HIS A 169 -16.98 4.30 20.73
C HIS A 169 -17.38 3.98 22.16
N ASN A 170 -17.87 2.76 22.39
CA ASN A 170 -18.04 2.21 23.72
C ASN A 170 -16.80 1.34 24.05
N PRO A 171 -15.98 1.69 25.06
CA PRO A 171 -14.77 0.95 25.39
C PRO A 171 -15.03 -0.46 25.96
N HIS A 172 -16.20 -0.71 26.53
CA HIS A 172 -16.54 -2.03 27.09
C HIS A 172 -16.90 -3.03 25.99
N SER A 173 -17.80 -2.64 25.08
CA SER A 173 -18.23 -3.49 23.97
C SER A 173 -17.29 -3.41 22.76
N GLN A 174 -16.42 -2.39 22.68
CA GLN A 174 -15.59 -2.07 21.51
C GLN A 174 -16.38 -1.86 20.22
N THR A 175 -17.61 -1.37 20.35
CA THR A 175 -18.47 -1.02 19.22
C THR A 175 -18.75 0.49 19.19
N PRO A 176 -19.16 1.04 18.04
CA PRO A 176 -19.76 2.37 18.00
C PRO A 176 -20.99 2.48 18.92
N LYS A 177 -21.32 3.70 19.34
CA LYS A 177 -22.44 4.01 20.25
C LYS A 177 -23.81 4.11 19.56
N ALA A 178 -23.86 3.94 18.25
CA ALA A 178 -25.09 3.93 17.45
C ALA A 178 -25.07 2.73 16.50
N ASP A 179 -26.25 2.36 15.99
CA ASP A 179 -26.42 1.16 15.16
C ASP A 179 -25.82 1.33 13.75
N SER A 180 -25.77 2.57 13.25
CA SER A 180 -25.11 2.91 11.99
C SER A 180 -24.11 4.05 12.17
N VAL A 181 -23.12 4.11 11.27
CA VAL A 181 -22.14 5.20 11.29
C VAL A 181 -22.80 6.53 10.93
N THR A 182 -23.75 6.54 9.99
CA THR A 182 -24.51 7.75 9.67
C THR A 182 -25.26 8.25 10.90
N GLU A 183 -25.99 7.38 11.61
CA GLU A 183 -26.68 7.77 12.85
C GLU A 183 -25.70 8.36 13.88
N LEU A 184 -24.54 7.75 14.05
CA LEU A 184 -23.50 8.24 14.94
C LEU A 184 -23.07 9.67 14.59
N CYS A 185 -22.75 9.92 13.32
CA CYS A 185 -22.26 11.21 12.86
C CYS A 185 -23.31 12.32 12.97
N ILE A 186 -24.58 12.00 12.68
CA ILE A 186 -25.66 13.01 12.68
C ILE A 186 -26.15 13.39 14.08
N THR A 187 -25.70 12.70 15.14
CA THR A 187 -25.94 13.16 16.52
C THR A 187 -25.45 14.61 16.73
N CYS A 188 -24.35 14.98 16.06
CA CYS A 188 -23.80 16.33 16.04
C CYS A 188 -23.92 17.02 14.67
N HIS A 189 -23.77 16.30 13.55
CA HIS A 189 -23.82 16.86 12.19
C HIS A 189 -25.22 16.81 11.55
N GLN A 190 -26.24 17.30 12.26
CA GLN A 190 -27.65 17.17 11.87
C GLN A 190 -27.98 17.73 10.48
N GLU A 191 -27.48 18.93 10.16
CA GLU A 191 -27.72 19.57 8.86
C GLU A 191 -27.14 18.76 7.69
N ARG A 192 -25.95 18.18 7.87
CA ARG A 192 -25.30 17.35 6.85
C ARG A 192 -26.06 16.04 6.66
N GLY A 193 -26.56 15.46 7.76
CA GLY A 193 -27.39 14.27 7.75
C GLY A 193 -28.59 14.39 6.81
N GLY A 194 -29.38 15.46 6.97
CA GLY A 194 -30.58 15.67 6.13
C GLY A 194 -30.28 15.80 4.63
N SER A 195 -29.10 16.31 4.25
CA SER A 195 -28.68 16.38 2.85
C SER A 195 -28.16 15.04 2.32
N PHE A 196 -27.49 14.26 3.16
CA PHE A 196 -26.86 13.00 2.76
C PHE A 196 -27.88 11.87 2.61
N THR A 197 -28.86 11.77 3.51
CA THR A 197 -29.86 10.68 3.56
C THR A 197 -30.71 10.55 2.29
N HIS A 198 -30.78 11.59 1.46
CA HIS A 198 -31.51 11.59 0.18
C HIS A 198 -30.59 11.60 -1.05
N SER A 199 -29.29 11.37 -0.86
CA SER A 199 -28.33 11.30 -1.95
C SER A 199 -28.36 9.94 -2.66
N THR A 200 -27.81 9.90 -3.87
CA THR A 200 -27.59 8.65 -4.62
C THR A 200 -26.62 7.71 -3.89
N HIS A 201 -25.62 8.25 -3.19
CA HIS A 201 -24.68 7.45 -2.39
C HIS A 201 -25.37 6.79 -1.20
N ALA A 202 -26.21 7.52 -0.46
CA ALA A 202 -26.99 6.94 0.63
C ALA A 202 -27.99 5.89 0.12
N SER A 203 -28.63 6.14 -1.04
CA SER A 203 -29.54 5.18 -1.68
C SER A 203 -28.82 3.90 -2.13
N ALA A 204 -27.51 3.97 -2.38
CA ALA A 204 -26.66 2.82 -2.69
C ALA A 204 -26.15 2.09 -1.43
N GLY A 205 -26.58 2.50 -0.23
CA GLY A 205 -26.18 1.89 1.04
C GLY A 205 -24.82 2.35 1.56
N LEU A 206 -24.29 3.48 1.06
CA LEU A 206 -23.06 4.06 1.59
C LEU A 206 -23.34 4.92 2.82
N GLU A 207 -22.44 4.80 3.78
CA GLU A 207 -22.38 5.50 5.06
C GLU A 207 -21.32 6.61 5.02
N CYS A 208 -21.36 7.54 5.98
CA CYS A 208 -20.38 8.62 6.06
C CYS A 208 -18.91 8.12 6.10
N SER A 209 -18.65 7.01 6.80
CA SER A 209 -17.31 6.41 6.92
C SER A 209 -16.77 5.85 5.61
N ASN A 210 -17.61 5.48 4.65
CA ASN A 210 -17.13 4.91 3.38
C ASN A 210 -16.26 5.90 2.60
N CYS A 211 -16.46 7.20 2.81
CA CYS A 211 -15.63 8.25 2.22
C CYS A 211 -14.79 8.97 3.27
N HIS A 212 -15.38 9.35 4.41
CA HIS A 212 -14.67 10.16 5.41
C HIS A 212 -13.67 9.36 6.23
N MET A 213 -13.86 8.05 6.38
CA MET A 213 -12.91 7.18 7.10
C MET A 213 -12.34 6.12 6.15
N TYR A 214 -12.28 6.43 4.85
CA TYR A 214 -11.78 5.52 3.85
C TYR A 214 -10.31 5.19 4.12
N THR A 215 -9.98 3.91 3.98
CA THR A 215 -8.60 3.43 3.94
C THR A 215 -8.48 2.49 2.75
N SER A 216 -7.37 2.60 2.02
CA SER A 216 -7.14 1.69 0.90
C SER A 216 -7.09 0.24 1.38
N PRO A 217 -7.66 -0.71 0.61
CA PRO A 217 -7.57 -2.12 0.93
C PRO A 217 -6.12 -2.54 1.16
N ARG A 218 -5.90 -3.30 2.23
CA ARG A 218 -4.58 -3.81 2.56
C ARG A 218 -4.18 -4.89 1.56
N THR A 219 -3.05 -4.68 0.90
CA THR A 219 -2.46 -5.66 -0.05
C THR A 219 -1.31 -6.46 0.55
N ASN A 220 -0.74 -6.01 1.67
CA ASN A 220 0.36 -6.65 2.38
C ASN A 220 0.11 -6.65 3.89
N ASP A 221 0.80 -7.55 4.60
CA ASP A 221 0.78 -7.58 6.06
C ASP A 221 1.36 -6.28 6.65
N PRO A 222 0.71 -5.70 7.67
CA PRO A 222 1.15 -4.46 8.27
C PRO A 222 2.44 -4.61 9.07
N ILE A 223 3.30 -3.61 8.99
CA ILE A 223 4.53 -3.56 9.79
C ILE A 223 4.13 -3.43 11.26
N MET A 224 4.43 -4.46 12.06
CA MET A 224 4.11 -4.52 13.49
C MET A 224 2.61 -4.29 13.80
N GLY A 225 1.70 -4.70 12.90
CA GLY A 225 0.26 -4.54 13.12
C GLY A 225 -0.28 -3.11 12.98
N LEU A 226 0.59 -2.11 12.72
CA LEU A 226 0.21 -0.71 12.58
C LEU A 226 -0.40 -0.45 11.20
N VAL A 227 -1.61 0.10 11.18
CA VAL A 227 -2.37 0.37 9.95
C VAL A 227 -3.04 1.74 9.99
N PRO A 228 -3.18 2.41 8.83
CA PRO A 228 -4.07 3.55 8.72
C PRO A 228 -5.49 3.15 9.11
N THR A 229 -6.20 4.06 9.78
CA THR A 229 -7.56 3.81 10.27
C THR A 229 -8.61 4.81 9.79
N GLY A 230 -8.19 5.82 9.02
CA GLY A 230 -9.09 6.82 8.45
C GLY A 230 -9.60 7.83 9.48
N HIS A 231 -9.01 7.91 10.67
CA HIS A 231 -9.46 8.79 11.74
C HIS A 231 -9.00 10.26 11.57
N THR A 232 -8.42 10.60 10.42
CA THR A 232 -8.19 12.00 10.01
C THR A 232 -9.45 12.67 9.48
N PHE A 233 -10.47 11.89 9.12
CA PHE A 233 -11.72 12.32 8.45
C PHE A 233 -11.54 13.03 7.11
N SER A 234 -10.32 12.96 6.57
CA SER A 234 -9.92 13.66 5.35
C SER A 234 -10.28 12.81 4.14
N VAL A 235 -11.01 13.41 3.20
CA VAL A 235 -11.43 12.72 1.96
C VAL A 235 -10.43 13.05 0.86
N GLY A 236 -9.57 12.08 0.54
CA GLY A 236 -8.72 12.13 -0.65
C GLY A 236 -9.47 11.66 -1.90
N SER A 237 -8.87 11.92 -3.08
CA SER A 237 -9.42 11.44 -4.36
C SER A 237 -9.44 9.92 -4.47
N ASP A 238 -8.57 9.24 -3.73
CA ASP A 238 -8.48 7.78 -3.63
C ASP A 238 -9.78 7.14 -3.12
N ALA A 239 -10.47 7.77 -2.16
CA ALA A 239 -11.77 7.32 -1.69
C ALA A 239 -12.80 7.25 -2.83
N CYS A 240 -12.77 8.22 -3.76
CA CYS A 240 -13.64 8.26 -4.92
C CYS A 240 -13.20 7.23 -5.98
N ILE A 241 -11.91 7.23 -6.31
CA ILE A 241 -11.31 6.38 -7.36
C ILE A 241 -11.49 4.89 -7.03
N ALA A 242 -11.58 4.52 -5.75
CA ALA A 242 -11.83 3.15 -5.32
C ALA A 242 -13.10 2.53 -5.94
N CYS A 243 -14.13 3.33 -6.21
CA CYS A 243 -15.37 2.89 -6.86
C CYS A 243 -15.56 3.50 -8.26
N HIS A 244 -15.02 4.69 -8.49
CA HIS A 244 -15.18 5.47 -9.71
C HIS A 244 -13.92 5.48 -10.58
N GLN A 245 -13.16 4.38 -10.55
CA GLN A 245 -11.84 4.26 -11.18
C GLN A 245 -11.81 4.79 -12.63
N ASP A 246 -12.87 4.50 -13.41
CA ASP A 246 -12.98 4.89 -14.81
C ASP A 246 -13.78 6.19 -15.03
N THR A 247 -14.39 6.76 -13.98
CA THR A 247 -15.36 7.87 -14.11
C THR A 247 -14.93 9.19 -13.46
N VAL A 248 -13.98 9.20 -12.52
CA VAL A 248 -13.53 10.44 -11.84
C VAL A 248 -12.95 11.46 -12.83
N HIS A 249 -12.38 11.01 -13.96
CA HIS A 249 -11.83 11.90 -15.00
C HIS A 249 -12.65 11.97 -16.29
N THR A 250 -13.70 11.16 -16.46
CA THR A 250 -14.46 11.09 -17.71
C THR A 250 -15.77 11.88 -17.70
N ARG A 251 -16.10 12.59 -16.60
CA ARG A 251 -17.27 13.49 -16.58
C ARG A 251 -17.23 14.48 -17.74
N ASP A 252 -16.08 15.08 -18.04
CA ASP A 252 -15.94 16.03 -19.14
C ASP A 252 -16.16 15.35 -20.50
N GLU A 253 -15.73 14.10 -20.63
CA GLU A 253 -15.92 13.29 -21.83
C GLU A 253 -17.39 12.89 -22.02
N ILE A 254 -18.08 12.54 -20.93
CA ILE A 254 -19.53 12.26 -20.94
C ILE A 254 -20.33 13.52 -21.29
N VAL A 255 -20.01 14.68 -20.72
CA VAL A 255 -20.68 15.95 -21.08
C VAL A 255 -20.43 16.33 -22.53
N LYS A 256 -19.20 16.15 -23.02
CA LYS A 256 -18.84 16.36 -24.43
C LYS A 256 -19.64 15.44 -25.36
N LEU A 257 -19.68 14.15 -25.06
CA LEU A 257 -20.45 13.16 -25.82
C LEU A 257 -21.96 13.43 -25.77
N THR A 258 -22.49 13.90 -24.64
CA THR A 258 -23.91 14.25 -24.52
C THR A 258 -24.26 15.47 -25.40
N GLY A 259 -23.35 16.46 -25.47
CA GLY A 259 -23.48 17.60 -26.39
C GLY A 259 -23.38 17.20 -27.86
N GLU A 260 -22.51 16.24 -28.20
CA GLU A 260 -22.40 15.67 -29.55
C GLU A 260 -23.66 14.85 -29.93
N VAL A 261 -24.23 14.09 -29.00
CA VAL A 261 -25.47 13.32 -29.22
C VAL A 261 -26.69 14.24 -29.43
N ALA A 262 -26.81 15.33 -28.68
CA ALA A 262 -27.87 16.32 -28.90
C ALA A 262 -27.76 17.03 -30.27
N GLN A 263 -26.53 17.21 -30.79
CA GLN A 263 -26.32 17.70 -32.14
C GLN A 263 -26.72 16.67 -33.20
N LEU A 264 -26.45 15.38 -32.96
CA LEU A 264 -26.84 14.29 -33.86
C LEU A 264 -28.37 14.11 -33.95
N GLU A 265 -29.12 14.29 -32.85
CA GLU A 265 -30.59 14.30 -32.87
C GLU A 265 -31.20 15.42 -33.72
N SER A 266 -30.44 16.50 -33.95
CA SER A 266 -30.88 17.64 -34.79
C SER A 266 -30.55 17.48 -36.27
N ILE A 267 -29.81 16.43 -36.65
CA ILE A 267 -29.44 16.17 -38.05
C ILE A 267 -30.52 15.28 -38.66
N ASP A 268 -31.28 15.86 -39.59
CA ASP A 268 -32.27 15.17 -40.40
C ASP A 268 -31.62 14.03 -41.20
N SER A 269 -32.15 12.82 -41.05
CA SER A 269 -31.64 11.61 -41.69
C SER A 269 -31.59 11.73 -43.22
N ALA A 270 -32.50 12.51 -43.82
CA ALA A 270 -32.47 12.76 -45.26
C ALA A 270 -31.26 13.61 -45.70
N THR A 271 -30.81 14.54 -44.85
CA THR A 271 -29.59 15.33 -45.10
C THR A 271 -28.34 14.44 -45.00
N LEU A 272 -28.35 13.46 -44.10
CA LEU A 272 -27.27 12.49 -43.95
C LEU A 272 -27.19 11.55 -45.17
N GLU A 273 -28.34 11.04 -45.64
CA GLU A 273 -28.42 10.23 -46.86
C GLU A 273 -27.92 10.98 -48.10
N GLN A 274 -28.30 12.26 -48.24
CA GLN A 274 -27.84 13.10 -49.35
C GLN A 274 -26.32 13.33 -49.30
N THR A 275 -25.76 13.48 -48.09
CA THR A 275 -24.32 13.63 -47.88
C THR A 275 -23.56 12.35 -48.25
N VAL A 276 -24.07 11.19 -47.84
CA VAL A 276 -23.50 9.88 -48.19
C VAL A 276 -23.51 9.67 -49.70
N GLN A 277 -24.65 9.94 -50.36
CA GLN A 277 -24.75 9.82 -51.82
C GLN A 277 -23.78 10.75 -52.55
N SER A 278 -23.63 12.00 -52.08
CA SER A 278 -22.68 12.96 -52.65
C SER A 278 -21.23 12.50 -52.49
N GLN A 279 -20.88 11.95 -51.33
CA GLN A 279 -19.53 11.43 -51.06
C GLN A 279 -19.23 10.18 -51.87
N GLU A 280 -20.18 9.25 -52.02
CA GLU A 280 -20.04 8.09 -52.90
C GLU A 280 -19.79 8.49 -54.34
N GLN A 281 -20.51 9.51 -54.82
CA GLN A 281 -20.33 10.05 -56.16
C GLN A 281 -18.93 10.68 -56.33
N GLN A 282 -18.46 11.45 -55.34
CA GLN A 282 -17.10 11.99 -55.36
C GLN A 282 -16.02 10.89 -55.35
N ILE A 283 -16.22 9.83 -54.55
CA ILE A 283 -15.30 8.68 -54.52
C ILE A 283 -15.25 8.01 -55.89
N ASN A 284 -16.41 7.81 -56.54
CA ASN A 284 -16.47 7.19 -57.86
C ASN A 284 -15.81 8.06 -58.93
N ASP A 285 -16.01 9.38 -58.90
CA ASP A 285 -15.34 10.32 -59.80
C ASP A 285 -13.82 10.33 -59.58
N LEU A 286 -13.36 10.32 -58.33
CA LEU A 286 -11.93 10.23 -58.01
C LEU A 286 -11.32 8.92 -58.49
N LYS A 287 -12.02 7.78 -58.33
CA LYS A 287 -11.60 6.49 -58.86
C LYS A 287 -11.50 6.53 -60.38
N ALA A 288 -12.48 7.08 -61.07
CA ALA A 288 -12.47 7.23 -62.53
C ALA A 288 -11.31 8.13 -63.01
N GLN A 289 -11.06 9.25 -62.33
CA GLN A 289 -9.93 10.13 -62.63
C GLN A 289 -8.58 9.44 -62.40
N SER A 290 -8.46 8.66 -61.32
CA SER A 290 -7.23 7.91 -61.01
C SER A 290 -6.94 6.84 -62.07
N ALA A 291 -7.97 6.13 -62.54
CA ALA A 291 -7.85 5.15 -63.61
C ALA A 291 -7.39 5.82 -64.91
N ASN A 292 -7.99 6.95 -65.30
CA ASN A 292 -7.58 7.70 -66.49
C ASN A 292 -6.14 8.18 -66.40
N ARG A 293 -5.70 8.69 -65.24
CA ARG A 293 -4.29 9.10 -65.04
C ARG A 293 -3.33 7.93 -65.18
N LEU A 294 -3.69 6.74 -64.67
CA LEU A 294 -2.87 5.53 -64.79
C LEU A 294 -2.73 5.09 -66.26
N TYR A 295 -3.84 5.05 -67.02
CA TYR A 295 -3.80 4.66 -68.44
C TYR A 295 -3.00 5.65 -69.29
N ILE A 296 -3.16 6.95 -69.07
CA ILE A 296 -2.39 7.98 -69.77
C ILE A 296 -0.89 7.85 -69.43
N GLY A 297 -0.56 7.64 -68.15
CA GLY A 297 0.83 7.46 -67.71
C GLY A 297 1.49 6.22 -68.32
N LEU A 298 0.78 5.09 -68.38
CA LEU A 298 1.27 3.86 -69.03
C LEU A 298 1.48 4.05 -70.54
N ALA A 299 0.54 4.71 -71.22
CA ALA A 299 0.67 5.00 -72.65
C ALA A 299 1.87 5.92 -72.94
N GLN A 300 2.04 6.98 -72.16
CA GLN A 300 3.19 7.89 -72.27
C GLN A 300 4.50 7.16 -71.98
N GLY A 301 4.55 6.32 -70.94
CA GLY A 301 5.71 5.50 -70.61
C GLY A 301 6.09 4.53 -71.73
N ALA A 302 5.10 3.87 -72.34
CA ALA A 302 5.34 2.97 -73.47
C ALA A 302 5.88 3.71 -74.70
N ILE A 303 5.33 4.89 -75.03
CA ILE A 303 5.80 5.71 -76.15
C ILE A 303 7.24 6.15 -75.93
N VAL A 304 7.56 6.71 -74.75
CA VAL A 304 8.91 7.15 -74.41
C VAL A 304 9.88 5.97 -74.45
N GLY A 305 9.51 4.84 -73.85
CA GLY A 305 10.34 3.63 -73.83
C GLY A 305 10.65 3.09 -75.21
N LEU A 306 9.67 3.06 -76.13
CA LEU A 306 9.86 2.64 -77.51
C LEU A 306 10.79 3.61 -78.28
N LEU A 307 10.62 4.92 -78.08
CA LEU A 307 11.48 5.92 -78.73
C LEU A 307 12.92 5.84 -78.24
N THR A 308 13.14 5.76 -76.93
CA THR A 308 14.48 5.66 -76.34
C THR A 308 15.14 4.33 -76.65
N GLY A 309 14.39 3.23 -76.60
CA GLY A 309 14.88 1.90 -76.94
C GLY A 309 15.26 1.80 -78.43
N GLY A 310 14.42 2.35 -79.31
CA GLY A 310 14.72 2.44 -80.75
C GLY A 310 15.96 3.28 -81.04
N ALA A 311 16.11 4.43 -80.38
CA ALA A 311 17.30 5.27 -80.53
C ALA A 311 18.59 4.56 -80.04
N ALA A 312 18.54 3.90 -78.88
CA ALA A 312 19.66 3.11 -78.37
C ALA A 312 20.03 1.96 -79.30
N ALA A 313 19.03 1.19 -79.78
CA ALA A 313 19.25 0.10 -80.74
C ALA A 313 19.87 0.62 -82.04
N TRP A 314 19.44 1.79 -82.53
CA TRP A 314 20.01 2.43 -83.71
C TRP A 314 21.48 2.83 -83.51
N VAL A 315 21.82 3.44 -82.36
CA VAL A 315 23.22 3.80 -82.03
C VAL A 315 24.11 2.57 -81.94
N VAL A 316 23.67 1.52 -81.26
CA VAL A 316 24.42 0.25 -81.15
C VAL A 316 24.63 -0.37 -82.53
N SER A 317 23.60 -0.38 -83.39
CA SER A 317 23.71 -0.93 -84.74
C SER A 317 24.73 -0.18 -85.62
N ARG A 318 24.97 1.11 -85.38
CA ARG A 318 26.00 1.90 -86.07
C ARG A 318 27.40 1.70 -85.49
N GLY A 319 27.54 1.35 -84.21
CA GLY A 319 28.83 1.12 -83.56
C GLY A 319 29.52 -0.19 -83.94
N ILE A 320 28.77 -1.21 -84.37
CA ILE A 320 29.30 -2.55 -84.68
C ILE A 320 30.11 -2.59 -86.00
N ARG A 321 30.08 -1.54 -86.84
CA ARG A 321 30.85 -1.50 -88.10
C ARG A 321 32.33 -1.10 -87.97
N VAL A 322 32.83 -0.76 -86.77
CA VAL A 322 34.18 -0.20 -86.59
C VAL A 322 34.97 -0.95 -85.52
N VAL A 323 35.01 -2.28 -85.57
CA VAL A 323 36.01 -3.09 -84.83
C VAL A 323 36.27 -4.40 -85.60
N GLU A 324 36.91 -4.32 -86.77
CA GLU A 324 37.72 -5.44 -87.28
C GLU A 324 39.17 -5.09 -86.95
N VAL A 325 39.67 -5.66 -85.85
CA VAL A 325 41.04 -5.48 -85.34
C VAL A 325 41.92 -6.53 -86.00
N LYS A 326 43.03 -6.05 -86.58
CA LYS A 326 44.17 -6.85 -87.04
C LYS A 326 44.72 -7.73 -85.90
N GLU A 327 44.85 -9.02 -86.14
CA GLU A 327 45.75 -9.90 -85.40
C GLU A 327 47.15 -9.80 -86.04
N ASP A 328 48.15 -9.44 -85.23
CA ASP A 328 49.56 -9.49 -85.56
C ASP A 328 50.12 -10.88 -85.20
N GLU A 329 50.66 -11.59 -86.19
CA GLU A 329 51.93 -12.35 -86.13
C GLU A 329 52.75 -12.02 -87.38
#